data_AF-X7E1N2-F1
#
_entry.id   AF-X7E1N2-F1
#
_cell.length_a   1.000
_cell.length_b   1.000
_cell.length_c   1.000
_cell.angle_alpha   90.00
_cell.angle_beta   90.00
_cell.angle_gamma   90.00
#
_symmetry.space_group_name_H-M   'P 1'
#
loop_
_entity.id
_entity.type
_entity.pdbx_description
1 polymer ?
#
loop_
_entity_poly.entity_id
_entity_poly.type
_entity_poly.pdbx_seq_one_letter_code
_entity_poly.pdbx_strand_id
1 'polypeptide(L)'
;MKLKLTPTQNLCVGYLESGFELIQLDDQYYFIKGKRRQKVLPKTLEALINRGALAYTEQGHYSLTKEFVEHRKQLREATTPVPH
;
A
#
# COMPACT_ATOMS: atom_id res chain seq x y z
N MET A 1 14.71 5.22 4.61
CA MET A 1 13.56 6.13 4.40
C MET A 1 12.87 6.40 5.72
N LYS A 2 12.31 7.61 5.95
CA LYS A 2 11.49 7.92 7.14
C LYS A 2 10.02 7.91 6.73
N LEU A 3 9.46 6.73 6.53
CA LEU A 3 8.14 6.53 5.92
C LEU A 3 7.03 6.63 6.98
N LYS A 4 6.69 7.87 7.40
CA LYS A 4 5.55 8.11 8.29
C LYS A 4 4.27 8.19 7.46
N LEU A 5 3.58 7.06 7.34
CA LEU A 5 2.28 6.99 6.66
C LEU A 5 1.16 7.54 7.56
N THR A 6 0.19 8.21 6.95
CA THR A 6 -1.06 8.58 7.64
C THR A 6 -1.93 7.33 7.88
N PRO A 7 -2.93 7.38 8.78
CA PRO A 7 -3.83 6.26 9.01
C PRO A 7 -4.49 5.74 7.72
N THR A 8 -4.95 6.65 6.86
CA THR A 8 -5.57 6.31 5.57
C THR A 8 -4.61 5.60 4.62
N GLN A 9 -3.34 6.01 4.60
CA GLN A 9 -2.33 5.38 3.77
C GLN A 9 -1.94 4.00 4.30
N ASN A 10 -1.83 3.86 5.63
CA ASN A 10 -1.63 2.56 6.25
C ASN A 10 -2.76 1.59 5.94
N LEU A 11 -4.01 2.07 5.89
CA LEU A 11 -5.16 1.28 5.49
C LEU A 11 -5.05 0.83 4.02
N CYS A 12 -4.69 1.74 3.10
CA CYS A 12 -4.48 1.42 1.69
C CYS A 12 -3.40 0.35 1.49
N VAL A 13 -2.28 0.48 2.19
CA VAL A 13 -1.22 -0.52 2.19
C VAL A 13 -1.71 -1.85 2.78
N GLY A 14 -2.49 -1.82 3.85
CA GLY A 14 -3.07 -3.02 4.47
C GLY A 14 -4.00 -3.78 3.52
N TYR A 15 -4.74 -3.10 2.65
CA TYR A 15 -5.51 -3.75 1.59
C TYR A 15 -4.60 -4.52 0.63
N LEU A 16 -3.53 -3.88 0.14
CA LEU A 16 -2.57 -4.53 -0.76
C LEU A 16 -1.87 -5.72 -0.10
N GLU A 17 -1.44 -5.60 1.17
CA GLU A 17 -0.87 -6.71 1.94
C GLU A 17 -1.85 -7.86 2.16
N SER A 18 -3.15 -7.55 2.28
CA SER A 18 -4.21 -8.56 2.39
C SER A 18 -4.54 -9.24 1.04
N GLY A 19 -3.89 -8.86 -0.06
CA GLY A 19 -4.15 -9.39 -1.40
C GLY A 19 -5.34 -8.73 -2.09
N PHE A 20 -5.62 -7.46 -1.80
CA PHE A 20 -6.40 -6.64 -2.72
C PHE A 20 -5.52 -6.16 -3.86
N GLU A 21 -6.09 -6.08 -5.06
CA GLU A 21 -5.44 -5.55 -6.24
C GLU A 21 -5.93 -4.13 -6.49
N LEU A 22 -5.03 -3.24 -6.91
CA LEU A 22 -5.41 -1.90 -7.31
C LEU A 22 -5.69 -1.86 -8.80
N ILE A 23 -6.90 -1.46 -9.17
CA ILE A 23 -7.32 -1.25 -10.55
C ILE A 23 -7.77 0.19 -10.79
N GLN A 24 -7.68 0.62 -12.04
CA GLN A 24 -8.23 1.89 -12.52
C GLN A 24 -9.50 1.60 -13.35
N LEU A 25 -10.59 2.29 -13.03
CA LEU A 25 -11.90 2.19 -13.67
C LEU A 25 -12.49 3.61 -13.76
N ASP A 26 -12.80 4.07 -14.97
CA ASP A 26 -13.42 5.39 -15.22
C ASP A 26 -12.70 6.54 -14.48
N ASP A 27 -11.38 6.63 -14.64
CA ASP A 27 -10.50 7.62 -14.00
C ASP A 27 -10.40 7.52 -12.46
N GLN A 28 -11.02 6.49 -11.87
CA GLN A 28 -11.02 6.25 -10.43
C GLN A 28 -10.26 4.98 -10.10
N TYR A 29 -9.63 4.99 -8.93
CA TYR A 29 -8.84 3.87 -8.45
C TYR A 29 -9.64 3.09 -7.41
N TYR A 30 -9.56 1.76 -7.49
CA TYR A 30 -10.26 0.85 -6.58
C TYR A 30 -9.34 -0.28 -6.14
N PHE A 31 -9.39 -0.61 -4.85
CA PHE A 31 -8.88 -1.87 -4.33
C PHE A 31 -9.96 -2.94 -4.50
N ILE A 32 -9.66 -4.02 -5.20
CA ILE A 32 -10.58 -5.14 -5.43
C ILE A 32 -10.04 -6.43 -4.82
N LYS A 33 -10.93 -7.23 -4.22
CA LYS A 33 -10.63 -8.60 -3.77
C LYS A 33 -11.91 -9.43 -3.86
N GLY A 34 -12.00 -10.29 -4.87
CA GLY A 34 -13.23 -11.03 -5.17
C GLY A 34 -14.41 -10.09 -5.39
N LYS A 35 -15.44 -10.17 -4.54
CA LYS A 35 -16.63 -9.29 -4.60
C LYS A 35 -16.47 -7.96 -3.87
N ARG A 36 -15.38 -7.78 -3.11
CA ARG A 36 -15.15 -6.55 -2.34
C ARG A 36 -14.44 -5.52 -3.23
N ARG A 37 -14.96 -4.30 -3.25
CA ARG A 37 -14.32 -3.14 -3.88
C ARG A 37 -14.26 -1.98 -2.89
N GLN A 38 -13.14 -1.29 -2.84
CA GLN A 38 -12.94 -0.11 -2.01
C GLN A 38 -12.34 1.00 -2.86
N LYS A 39 -13.08 2.10 -3.00
CA LYS A 39 -12.59 3.28 -3.72
C LYS A 39 -11.41 3.89 -2.96
N VAL A 40 -10.37 4.28 -3.68
CA VAL A 40 -9.25 5.07 -3.16
C VAL A 40 -9.22 6.44 -3.82
N LEU A 41 -8.88 7.45 -3.02
CA LEU A 41 -8.74 8.80 -3.52
C LEU A 41 -7.43 8.91 -4.33
N PRO A 42 -7.45 9.53 -5.52
CA PRO A 42 -6.25 9.72 -6.35
C PRO A 42 -5.09 10.36 -5.58
N LYS A 43 -5.38 11.38 -4.75
CA LYS A 43 -4.39 12.04 -3.89
C LYS A 43 -3.70 11.10 -2.89
N THR A 44 -4.42 10.10 -2.38
CA THR A 44 -3.84 9.12 -1.45
C THR A 44 -2.93 8.15 -2.19
N LEU A 45 -3.35 7.73 -3.39
CA LEU A 45 -2.55 6.88 -4.26
C LEU A 45 -1.25 7.58 -4.68
N GLU A 46 -1.36 8.81 -5.16
CA GLU A 46 -0.22 9.64 -5.56
C GLU A 46 0.77 9.85 -4.40
N ALA A 47 0.26 10.08 -3.20
CA ALA A 47 1.11 10.20 -2.01
C ALA A 47 1.82 8.90 -1.62
N LEU A 48 1.27 7.72 -1.96
CA LEU A 48 1.96 6.44 -1.78
C LEU A 48 3.04 6.23 -2.84
N ILE A 49 2.76 6.58 -4.10
CA ILE A 49 3.73 6.53 -5.21
C ILE A 49 4.90 7.46 -4.93
N ASN A 50 4.64 8.73 -4.60
CA ASN A 50 5.66 9.73 -4.29
C ASN A 50 6.55 9.35 -3.09
N ARG A 51 6.05 8.48 -2.20
CA ARG A 51 6.83 7.97 -1.07
C ARG A 51 7.55 6.66 -1.35
N GLY A 52 7.50 6.17 -2.59
CA GLY A 52 8.09 4.90 -3.00
C GLY A 52 7.37 3.67 -2.44
N ALA A 53 6.15 3.82 -1.91
CA ALA A 53 5.39 2.69 -1.37
C ALA A 53 4.74 1.83 -2.46
N LEU A 54 4.36 2.46 -3.57
CA LEU A 54 3.71 1.83 -4.71
C LEU A 54 4.55 2.06 -5.97
N ALA A 55 4.67 1.02 -6.79
CA ALA A 55 5.21 1.10 -8.13
C ALA A 55 4.20 0.59 -9.14
N TYR A 56 4.20 1.22 -10.32
CA TYR A 56 3.48 0.72 -11.47
C TYR A 56 4.31 -0.39 -12.13
N THR A 57 3.70 -1.55 -12.30
CA THR A 57 4.33 -2.70 -12.93
C THR A 57 4.10 -2.70 -14.44
N GLU A 58 4.97 -3.37 -15.18
CA GLU A 58 4.85 -3.51 -16.65
C GLU A 58 3.54 -4.20 -17.07
N GLN A 59 2.92 -4.95 -16.17
CA GLN A 59 1.62 -5.60 -16.39
C GLN A 59 0.43 -4.63 -16.28
N GLY A 60 0.66 -3.35 -15.99
CA GLY A 60 -0.38 -2.34 -15.87
C GLY A 60 -1.05 -2.26 -14.49
N HIS A 61 -0.43 -2.88 -13.47
CA HIS A 61 -0.96 -2.94 -12.11
C HIS A 61 -0.06 -2.21 -11.12
N TYR A 62 -0.64 -1.67 -10.04
CA TYR A 62 0.14 -1.11 -8.93
C TYR A 62 0.42 -2.16 -7.87
N SER A 63 1.70 -2.26 -7.49
CA SER A 63 2.17 -3.20 -6.46
C SER A 63 2.97 -2.47 -5.39
N LEU A 64 2.99 -3.02 -4.17
CA LEU A 64 3.93 -2.53 -3.15
C LEU A 64 5.36 -2.80 -3.62
N THR A 65 6.24 -1.82 -3.43
CA THR A 65 7.66 -1.99 -3.74
C THR A 65 8.31 -2.92 -2.71
N LYS A 66 9.32 -3.68 -3.14
CA LYS A 66 10.09 -4.56 -2.23
C LYS A 66 10.69 -3.77 -1.07
N GLU A 67 11.32 -2.64 -1.37
CA GLU A 67 11.92 -1.74 -0.38
C GLU A 67 10.91 -1.29 0.68
N PHE A 68 9.69 -0.97 0.27
CA PHE A 68 8.64 -0.56 1.19
C PHE A 68 8.17 -1.72 2.08
N VAL A 69 7.99 -2.91 1.52
CA VAL A 69 7.59 -4.11 2.26
C VAL A 69 8.67 -4.48 3.29
N GLU A 70 9.94 -4.45 2.91
CA GLU A 70 11.07 -4.73 3.80
C GLU A 70 11.16 -3.70 4.92
N HIS A 71 11.03 -2.41 4.61
CA HIS A 71 11.04 -1.36 5.61
C HIS A 71 9.87 -1.48 6.61
N ARG A 72 8.68 -1.85 6.12
CA ARG A 72 7.50 -2.09 6.96
C ARG A 72 7.66 -3.32 7.84
N LYS A 73 8.30 -4.37 7.34
CA LYS A 73 8.64 -5.57 8.12
C LYS A 73 9.59 -5.21 9.26
N GLN A 74 10.66 -4.46 8.98
CA GLN A 74 11.61 -3.98 9.99
C GLN A 74 10.94 -3.13 11.08
N LEU A 75 10.01 -2.23 10.69
CA LEU A 75 9.26 -1.42 11.65
C LEU A 75 8.35 -2.29 12.55
N ARG A 76 7.69 -3.31 12.01
CA ARG A 76 6.88 -4.25 12.80
C ARG A 76 7.75 -5.08 13.75
N GLU A 77 8.87 -5.59 13.27
CA GLU A 77 9.82 -6.37 14.08
C GLU A 77 10.42 -5.53 15.21
N ALA A 78 10.79 -4.27 14.94
CA ALA A 78 11.30 -3.34 15.95
C ALA A 78 10.28 -2.91 17.01
N THR A 79 8.97 -3.09 16.75
CA THR A 79 7.90 -2.83 17.72
C THR A 79 7.51 -4.05 18.56
N THR A 80 8.16 -5.20 18.36
CA THR A 80 8.01 -6.34 19.28
C THR A 80 8.94 -6.09 20.48
N PRO A 81 8.42 -5.77 21.68
CA PRO A 81 9.27 -5.84 22.86
C PRO A 81 9.73 -7.30 22.97
N VAL A 82 11.03 -7.52 22.91
CA VAL A 82 11.62 -8.79 23.31
C VAL A 82 11.09 -9.12 24.71
N PRO A 83 10.38 -10.24 24.93
CA PRO A 83 10.09 -10.67 26.29
C PRO A 83 11.43 -10.93 26.97
N HIS A 84 11.60 -10.24 28.10
CA HIS A 84 12.84 -10.18 28.87
C HIS A 84 13.21 -11.52 29.50
#